data_AF-A0A522RTT5-F1
#
_entry.id   AF-A0A522RTT5-F1
#
_cell.length_a   1.000
_cell.length_b   1.000
_cell.length_c   1.000
_cell.angle_alpha   90.00
_cell.angle_beta   90.00
_cell.angle_gamma   90.00
#
_symmetry.space_group_name_H-M   'P 1'
#
loop_
_entity.id
_entity.type
_entity.pdbx_description
1 polymer ?
#
loop_
_entity_poly.entity_id
_entity_poly.type
_entity_poly.pdbx_seq_one_letter_code
_entity_poly.pdbx_strand_id
1 'polypeptide(L)'
;MNTKKRLLTQTGILAAGAMLAAFLLAPNARANPVEIGFNGAGGTGHALLNVVPDTTAGDPSGAQLVMGASGSFSNSAFGTVSITGVRARNFATPFDVADGTWQPGMLPFPASFSQLAASGTSAQDNGVITYDDLFYADGSPQTCWDYPFFGGFLDPYGVMFSLSNGGFLDLWSFGVVPPDFFGPGSGGLTYGMAVLELTSDGGYAVLPGPPFATASVPEPDLLWLFGAAMLGLFAWRRSVEKKRARIAV
;
A
#
# COMPACT_ATOMS: atom_id res chain seq x y z
N MET A 1 -42.14 45.68 18.90
CA MET A 1 -41.69 44.26 18.90
C MET A 1 -40.24 44.22 18.41
N ASN A 2 -39.34 43.63 19.20
CA ASN A 2 -37.92 44.01 19.31
C ASN A 2 -37.04 43.35 18.23
N THR A 3 -36.58 44.13 17.24
CA THR A 3 -35.82 43.71 16.04
C THR A 3 -34.53 42.93 16.37
N LYS A 4 -33.94 43.17 17.56
CA LYS A 4 -32.74 42.45 18.04
C LYS A 4 -32.96 40.97 18.31
N LYS A 5 -34.17 40.55 18.74
CA LYS A 5 -34.47 39.12 19.00
C LYS A 5 -34.59 38.29 17.72
N ARG A 6 -34.93 38.92 16.59
CA ARG A 6 -35.15 38.25 15.29
C ARG A 6 -33.84 37.91 14.57
N LEU A 7 -32.80 38.73 14.76
CA LEU A 7 -31.45 38.48 14.21
C LEU A 7 -30.73 37.33 14.91
N LEU A 8 -30.83 37.23 16.25
CA LEU A 8 -30.17 36.17 17.02
C LEU A 8 -30.71 34.77 16.68
N THR A 9 -32.02 34.66 16.43
CA THR A 9 -32.69 33.40 16.08
C THR A 9 -32.33 32.92 14.67
N GLN A 10 -32.19 33.84 13.71
CA GLN A 10 -31.80 33.46 12.33
C GLN A 10 -30.35 32.98 12.23
N THR A 11 -29.39 33.58 12.95
CA THR A 11 -27.99 33.07 12.96
C THR A 11 -27.84 31.74 13.68
N GLY A 12 -28.64 31.48 14.72
CA GLY A 12 -28.61 30.20 15.45
C GLY A 12 -29.08 29.03 14.58
N ILE A 13 -30.15 29.24 13.80
CA ILE A 13 -30.70 28.20 12.91
C ILE A 13 -29.77 27.91 11.73
N LEU A 14 -29.13 28.93 11.15
CA LEU A 14 -28.14 28.73 10.08
C LEU A 14 -26.88 28.01 10.57
N ALA A 15 -26.40 28.32 11.77
CA ALA A 15 -25.25 27.63 12.36
C ALA A 15 -25.55 26.17 12.70
N ALA A 16 -26.74 25.90 13.25
CA ALA A 16 -27.19 24.53 13.53
C ALA A 16 -27.40 23.73 12.23
N GLY A 17 -27.96 24.35 11.18
CA GLY A 17 -28.11 23.74 9.86
C GLY A 17 -26.76 23.43 9.18
N ALA A 18 -25.77 24.32 9.31
CA ALA A 18 -24.42 24.09 8.79
C ALA A 18 -23.68 22.96 9.53
N MET A 19 -23.84 22.87 10.86
CA MET A 19 -23.27 21.76 11.64
C MET A 19 -23.94 20.42 11.30
N LEU A 20 -25.27 20.39 11.16
CA LEU A 20 -25.99 19.17 10.80
C LEU A 20 -25.62 18.69 9.39
N ALA A 21 -25.44 19.60 8.43
CA ALA A 21 -24.94 19.27 7.10
C ALA A 21 -23.49 18.75 7.12
N ALA A 22 -22.63 19.28 8.00
CA ALA A 22 -21.26 18.80 8.17
C ALA A 22 -21.19 17.38 8.77
N PHE A 23 -22.13 17.01 9.65
CA PHE A 23 -22.22 15.64 10.18
C PHE A 23 -22.85 14.65 9.19
N LEU A 24 -23.81 15.11 8.37
CA LEU A 24 -24.45 14.26 7.34
C LEU A 24 -23.57 14.03 6.11
N LEU A 25 -22.60 14.91 5.87
CA LEU A 25 -21.60 14.79 4.79
C LEU A 25 -20.25 14.28 5.30
N ALA A 26 -20.13 13.93 6.58
CA ALA A 26 -18.92 13.30 7.10
C ALA A 26 -18.74 11.97 6.35
N PRO A 27 -17.61 11.77 5.64
CA PRO A 27 -17.35 10.49 4.99
C PRO A 27 -17.40 9.40 6.07
N ASN A 28 -18.26 8.39 5.86
CA ASN A 28 -18.25 7.21 6.69
C ASN A 28 -16.80 6.68 6.73
N ALA A 29 -16.23 6.55 7.92
CA ALA A 29 -14.93 5.95 8.13
C ALA A 29 -15.01 4.45 7.80
N ARG A 30 -15.07 4.13 6.51
CA ARG A 30 -14.64 2.83 6.00
C ARG A 30 -13.13 2.93 5.89
N ALA A 31 -12.40 1.89 6.31
CA ALA A 31 -11.00 1.77 5.96
C ALA A 31 -10.93 1.85 4.43
N ASN A 32 -10.47 2.99 3.90
CA ASN A 32 -10.31 3.12 2.46
C ASN A 32 -9.25 2.09 2.05
N PRO A 33 -9.48 1.36 0.96
CA PRO A 33 -8.44 0.49 0.43
C PRO A 33 -7.20 1.35 0.15
N VAL A 34 -6.03 0.80 0.48
CA VAL A 34 -4.76 1.48 0.20
C VAL A 34 -4.49 1.30 -1.29
N GLU A 35 -4.40 2.40 -2.03
CA GLU A 35 -4.00 2.33 -3.43
C GLU A 35 -2.49 2.24 -3.53
N ILE A 36 -1.99 1.29 -4.31
CA ILE A 36 -0.59 1.21 -4.72
C ILE A 36 -0.52 1.28 -6.24
N GLY A 37 0.08 2.34 -6.75
CA GLY A 37 0.43 2.48 -8.16
C GLY A 37 1.84 1.97 -8.38
N PHE A 38 2.09 1.25 -9.47
CA PHE A 38 3.40 0.71 -9.78
C PHE A 38 3.73 0.76 -11.27
N ASN A 39 5.01 0.94 -11.57
CA ASN A 39 5.53 1.03 -12.93
C ASN A 39 6.97 0.49 -12.98
N GLY A 40 7.22 -0.48 -13.86
CA GLY A 40 8.53 -1.07 -14.05
C GLY A 40 8.67 -1.74 -15.41
N ALA A 41 9.80 -2.41 -15.61
CA ALA A 41 10.05 -3.10 -16.88
C ALA A 41 9.09 -4.28 -17.12
N GLY A 42 8.61 -4.92 -16.04
CA GLY A 42 7.61 -5.99 -16.09
C GLY A 42 6.22 -5.53 -16.50
N GLY A 43 5.92 -4.23 -16.37
CA GLY A 43 4.63 -3.64 -16.70
C GLY A 43 4.23 -2.47 -15.80
N THR A 44 3.00 -2.01 -15.95
CA THR A 44 2.43 -0.91 -15.17
C THR A 44 1.06 -1.29 -14.65
N GLY A 45 0.65 -0.70 -13.52
CA GLY A 45 -0.64 -1.00 -12.95
C GLY A 45 -0.94 -0.23 -11.68
N HIS A 46 -2.10 -0.53 -11.12
CA HIS A 46 -2.50 -0.06 -9.80
C HIS A 46 -3.31 -1.16 -9.12
N ALA A 47 -3.19 -1.26 -7.80
CA ALA A 47 -3.97 -2.15 -6.96
C ALA A 47 -4.57 -1.39 -5.77
N LEU A 48 -5.85 -1.61 -5.52
CA LEU A 48 -6.56 -1.24 -4.31
C LEU A 48 -6.46 -2.40 -3.32
N LEU A 49 -5.68 -2.21 -2.27
CA LEU A 49 -5.39 -3.20 -1.25
C LEU A 49 -6.42 -3.13 -0.12
N ASN A 50 -7.04 -4.26 0.18
CA ASN A 50 -7.83 -4.43 1.39
C ASN A 50 -6.91 -4.87 2.54
N VAL A 51 -6.33 -3.89 3.22
CA VAL A 51 -5.44 -4.11 4.36
C VAL A 51 -6.21 -4.19 5.67
N VAL A 52 -5.85 -5.15 6.51
CA VAL A 52 -6.39 -5.32 7.87
C VAL A 52 -5.22 -5.40 8.86
N PRO A 53 -5.45 -5.16 10.16
CA PRO A 53 -4.43 -5.45 11.17
C PRO A 53 -3.98 -6.91 11.05
N ASP A 54 -2.67 -7.15 10.98
CA ASP A 54 -2.18 -8.53 11.05
C ASP A 54 -2.30 -9.07 12.48
N THR A 55 -2.69 -10.34 12.58
CA THR A 55 -2.85 -11.06 13.83
C THR A 55 -2.02 -12.34 13.87
N THR A 56 -1.10 -12.50 12.93
CA THR A 56 -0.30 -13.72 12.76
C THR A 56 0.87 -13.68 13.73
N ALA A 57 0.90 -14.63 14.68
CA ALA A 57 1.98 -14.68 15.65
C ALA A 57 3.32 -15.02 14.94
N GLY A 58 4.31 -14.14 15.09
CA GLY A 58 5.63 -14.26 14.46
C GLY A 58 5.83 -13.34 13.25
N ASP A 59 4.79 -12.66 12.77
CA ASP A 59 4.99 -11.57 11.83
C ASP A 59 5.56 -10.32 12.50
N PRO A 60 6.32 -9.48 11.77
CA PRO A 60 6.90 -8.28 12.34
C PRO A 60 5.85 -7.31 12.88
N SER A 61 6.15 -6.70 14.03
CA SER A 61 5.27 -5.70 14.64
C SER A 61 5.00 -4.53 13.69
N GLY A 62 3.73 -4.11 13.59
CA GLY A 62 3.30 -3.04 12.69
C GLY A 62 2.96 -3.51 11.28
N ALA A 63 3.12 -4.81 10.98
CA ALA A 63 2.60 -5.38 9.74
C ALA A 63 1.06 -5.28 9.69
N GLN A 64 0.57 -5.04 8.48
CA GLN A 64 -0.83 -5.15 8.10
C GLN A 64 -0.94 -6.26 7.07
N LEU A 65 -2.02 -7.03 7.11
CA LEU A 65 -2.25 -8.11 6.18
C LEU A 65 -3.04 -7.61 4.96
N VAL A 66 -2.53 -7.86 3.75
CA VAL A 66 -3.30 -7.67 2.52
C VAL A 66 -4.24 -8.86 2.32
N MET A 67 -5.51 -8.69 2.70
CA MET A 67 -6.53 -9.76 2.60
C MET A 67 -7.13 -9.92 1.20
N GLY A 68 -6.89 -8.94 0.32
CA GLY A 68 -7.43 -8.91 -1.02
C GLY A 68 -6.94 -7.70 -1.77
N ALA A 69 -7.01 -7.78 -3.09
CA ALA A 69 -6.63 -6.70 -3.98
C ALA A 69 -7.56 -6.66 -5.18
N SER A 70 -7.76 -5.46 -5.74
CA SER A 70 -8.45 -5.27 -7.01
C SER A 70 -7.78 -4.17 -7.81
N GLY A 71 -7.82 -4.21 -9.13
CA GLY A 71 -7.17 -3.18 -9.93
C GLY A 71 -6.86 -3.63 -11.35
N SER A 72 -5.81 -3.07 -11.93
CA SER A 72 -5.38 -3.41 -13.28
C SER A 72 -3.86 -3.52 -13.39
N PHE A 73 -3.44 -4.43 -14.25
CA PHE A 73 -2.06 -4.63 -14.64
C PHE A 73 -1.99 -4.65 -16.16
N SER A 74 -0.95 -4.04 -16.72
CA SER A 74 -0.73 -4.02 -18.15
C SER A 74 0.74 -4.23 -18.47
N ASN A 75 1.02 -5.16 -19.39
CA ASN A 75 2.35 -5.30 -19.99
C ASN A 75 2.25 -5.75 -21.45
N SER A 76 3.40 -5.91 -22.10
CA SER A 76 3.47 -6.33 -23.51
C SER A 76 3.05 -7.79 -23.73
N ALA A 77 3.21 -8.66 -22.72
CA ALA A 77 2.90 -10.08 -22.84
C ALA A 77 1.39 -10.38 -22.68
N PHE A 78 0.72 -9.73 -21.72
CA PHE A 78 -0.65 -10.01 -21.34
C PHE A 78 -1.66 -8.96 -21.85
N GLY A 79 -1.20 -7.83 -22.37
CA GLY A 79 -2.06 -6.67 -22.56
C GLY A 79 -2.55 -6.15 -21.20
N THR A 80 -3.74 -5.56 -21.15
CA THR A 80 -4.36 -5.10 -19.90
C THR A 80 -5.24 -6.20 -19.31
N VAL A 81 -4.95 -6.60 -18.08
CA VAL A 81 -5.68 -7.60 -17.30
C VAL A 81 -6.08 -7.02 -15.94
N SER A 82 -7.16 -7.55 -15.35
CA SER A 82 -7.58 -7.14 -14.01
C SER A 82 -6.80 -7.89 -12.93
N ILE A 83 -6.47 -7.19 -11.84
CA ILE A 83 -6.09 -7.79 -10.56
C ILE A 83 -7.38 -8.19 -9.86
N THR A 84 -7.48 -9.45 -9.46
CA THR A 84 -8.72 -10.05 -8.91
C THR A 84 -8.59 -10.46 -7.45
N GLY A 85 -7.38 -10.39 -6.87
CA GLY A 85 -7.13 -10.77 -5.49
C GLY A 85 -5.64 -10.86 -5.20
N VAL A 86 -5.34 -11.50 -4.08
CA VAL A 86 -3.98 -11.94 -3.72
C VAL A 86 -3.93 -13.46 -3.67
N ARG A 87 -2.75 -14.01 -3.94
CA ARG A 87 -2.49 -15.43 -3.78
C ARG A 87 -2.60 -15.78 -2.30
N ALA A 88 -3.22 -16.91 -1.97
CA ALA A 88 -3.25 -17.35 -0.59
C ALA A 88 -1.83 -17.69 -0.09
N ARG A 89 -1.44 -17.14 1.06
CA ARG A 89 -0.25 -17.54 1.83
C ARG A 89 -0.27 -19.05 2.13
N ASN A 90 0.90 -19.68 2.16
CA ASN A 90 1.05 -21.10 2.46
C ASN A 90 1.96 -21.41 3.65
N PHE A 91 2.50 -20.40 4.34
CA PHE A 91 3.32 -20.58 5.55
C PHE A 91 4.48 -21.55 5.32
N ALA A 92 5.15 -21.39 4.18
CA ALA A 92 6.25 -22.22 3.77
C ALA A 92 7.43 -22.09 4.75
N THR A 93 8.29 -23.11 4.77
CA THR A 93 9.60 -22.98 5.40
C THR A 93 10.58 -22.47 4.34
N PRO A 94 11.27 -21.34 4.55
CA PRO A 94 12.31 -20.90 3.65
C PRO A 94 13.37 -21.99 3.43
N PHE A 95 13.96 -22.06 2.24
CA PHE A 95 14.86 -23.18 1.88
C PHE A 95 16.16 -23.16 2.68
N ASP A 96 16.70 -21.97 2.88
CA ASP A 96 17.81 -21.61 3.75
C ASP A 96 17.53 -21.84 5.24
N VAL A 97 16.28 -22.12 5.58
CA VAL A 97 15.82 -22.45 6.93
C VAL A 97 15.61 -23.97 7.11
N ALA A 98 15.66 -24.74 6.03
CA ALA A 98 15.48 -26.20 6.05
C ALA A 98 16.59 -26.95 6.80
N ASP A 99 17.74 -26.32 7.05
CA ASP A 99 18.82 -26.88 7.87
C ASP A 99 18.55 -26.78 9.40
N GLY A 100 17.45 -26.11 9.77
CA GLY A 100 16.99 -25.97 11.16
C GLY A 100 17.64 -24.82 11.93
N THR A 101 18.46 -23.99 11.28
CA THR A 101 19.14 -22.86 11.94
C THR A 101 18.19 -21.71 12.26
N TRP A 102 17.10 -21.58 11.49
CA TRP A 102 16.04 -20.58 11.66
C TRP A 102 14.67 -21.29 11.63
N GLN A 103 13.57 -20.57 11.89
CA GLN A 103 12.21 -21.08 11.68
C GLN A 103 11.33 -19.93 11.15
N PRO A 104 10.26 -20.20 10.38
CA PRO A 104 9.25 -19.19 10.05
C PRO A 104 8.74 -18.51 11.32
N GLY A 105 8.67 -17.18 11.32
CA GLY A 105 8.31 -16.39 12.50
C GLY A 105 9.43 -16.18 13.52
N MET A 106 10.64 -16.73 13.27
CA MET A 106 11.86 -16.27 13.93
C MET A 106 12.48 -15.16 13.11
N LEU A 107 12.87 -14.07 13.79
CA LEU A 107 13.54 -12.96 13.14
C LEU A 107 14.74 -13.46 12.29
N PRO A 108 14.87 -12.98 11.06
CA PRO A 108 14.07 -11.91 10.45
C PRO A 108 12.80 -12.38 9.71
N PHE A 109 12.57 -13.68 9.52
CA PHE A 109 11.48 -14.17 8.69
C PHE A 109 10.08 -13.93 9.28
N PRO A 110 9.14 -13.38 8.49
CA PRO A 110 7.74 -13.34 8.88
C PRO A 110 7.20 -14.76 8.98
N ALA A 111 6.24 -14.99 9.89
CA ALA A 111 5.52 -16.26 9.97
C ALA A 111 4.71 -16.50 8.69
N SER A 112 4.23 -15.43 8.05
CA SER A 112 3.47 -15.40 6.81
C SER A 112 4.24 -15.77 5.55
N PHE A 113 5.55 -16.00 5.66
CA PHE A 113 6.40 -16.38 4.55
C PHE A 113 5.79 -17.50 3.72
N SER A 114 5.76 -17.30 2.42
CA SER A 114 5.12 -18.19 1.46
C SER A 114 5.96 -18.34 0.20
N GLN A 115 5.75 -19.44 -0.52
CA GLN A 115 6.49 -19.77 -1.74
C GLN A 115 5.56 -20.30 -2.82
N LEU A 116 5.85 -19.93 -4.07
CA LEU A 116 5.22 -20.49 -5.26
C LEU A 116 6.31 -21.07 -6.18
N ALA A 117 6.21 -22.35 -6.50
CA ALA A 117 7.09 -22.97 -7.49
C ALA A 117 6.89 -22.33 -8.87
N ALA A 118 7.98 -21.85 -9.46
CA ALA A 118 7.99 -21.22 -10.76
C ALA A 118 9.28 -21.57 -11.51
N SER A 119 9.15 -21.75 -12.83
CA SER A 119 10.30 -21.87 -13.72
C SER A 119 10.79 -20.49 -14.17
N GLY A 120 12.03 -20.39 -14.65
CA GLY A 120 12.59 -19.11 -15.12
C GLY A 120 13.04 -18.16 -14.01
N THR A 121 13.02 -18.58 -12.74
CA THR A 121 13.63 -17.83 -11.63
C THR A 121 15.15 -17.83 -11.74
N SER A 122 15.83 -16.98 -10.95
CA SER A 122 17.29 -17.07 -10.84
C SER A 122 17.70 -18.37 -10.16
N ALA A 123 18.99 -18.74 -10.30
CA ALA A 123 19.54 -19.89 -9.58
C ALA A 123 19.56 -19.66 -8.06
N GLN A 124 19.64 -18.40 -7.60
CA GLN A 124 19.56 -18.08 -6.17
C GLN A 124 18.16 -18.36 -5.60
N ASP A 125 17.12 -18.17 -6.41
CA ASP A 125 15.73 -18.34 -5.98
C ASP A 125 15.28 -19.81 -5.95
N ASN A 126 16.14 -20.77 -6.33
CA ASN A 126 15.89 -22.21 -6.26
C ASN A 126 14.55 -22.68 -6.88
N GLY A 127 14.06 -22.00 -7.91
CA GLY A 127 12.81 -22.36 -8.59
C GLY A 127 11.54 -21.94 -7.86
N VAL A 128 11.61 -20.97 -6.95
CA VAL A 128 10.44 -20.41 -6.26
C VAL A 128 10.40 -18.89 -6.33
N ILE A 129 9.21 -18.32 -6.27
CA ILE A 129 8.97 -16.91 -5.94
C ILE A 129 8.43 -16.86 -4.51
N THR A 130 8.98 -15.99 -3.69
CA THR A 130 8.58 -15.80 -2.29
C THR A 130 7.65 -14.62 -2.13
N TYR A 131 6.72 -14.70 -1.18
CA TYR A 131 5.77 -13.64 -0.85
C TYR A 131 5.29 -13.82 0.59
N ASP A 132 4.71 -12.79 1.19
CA ASP A 132 4.12 -12.88 2.54
C ASP A 132 2.79 -12.12 2.70
N ASP A 133 2.42 -11.33 1.69
CA ASP A 133 1.23 -10.48 1.64
C ASP A 133 1.15 -9.46 2.80
N LEU A 134 2.30 -9.00 3.31
CA LEU A 134 2.40 -8.01 4.36
C LEU A 134 2.60 -6.59 3.81
N PHE A 135 1.94 -5.64 4.46
CA PHE A 135 2.00 -4.21 4.15
C PHE A 135 2.43 -3.42 5.39
N TYR A 136 3.31 -2.45 5.19
CA TYR A 136 3.94 -1.66 6.25
C TYR A 136 3.75 -0.17 6.00
N ALA A 137 2.71 0.42 6.59
CA ALA A 137 2.42 1.85 6.44
C ALA A 137 3.59 2.76 6.88
N ASP A 138 4.33 2.33 7.90
CA ASP A 138 5.45 3.08 8.49
C ASP A 138 6.83 2.63 7.98
N GLY A 139 6.88 1.74 6.97
CA GLY A 139 8.10 1.17 6.42
C GLY A 139 8.36 -0.26 6.89
N SER A 140 8.74 -1.14 5.96
CA SER A 140 9.06 -2.53 6.28
C SER A 140 10.32 -2.65 7.13
N PRO A 141 10.32 -3.53 8.14
CA PRO A 141 11.51 -3.85 8.90
C PRO A 141 12.42 -4.78 8.11
N GLN A 142 13.56 -5.14 8.71
CA GLN A 142 14.41 -6.18 8.16
C GLN A 142 13.74 -7.55 8.27
N THR A 143 13.40 -8.16 7.12
CA THR A 143 12.70 -9.46 7.07
C THR A 143 13.50 -10.58 6.40
N CYS A 144 14.68 -10.27 5.90
CA CYS A 144 15.59 -11.21 5.25
C CYS A 144 16.96 -11.18 5.92
N TRP A 145 17.62 -12.33 6.11
CA TRP A 145 18.86 -12.38 6.91
C TRP A 145 20.11 -12.13 6.07
N ASP A 146 20.12 -12.54 4.81
CA ASP A 146 21.22 -12.40 3.86
C ASP A 146 21.08 -11.16 2.98
N TYR A 147 19.93 -10.49 3.04
CA TYR A 147 19.68 -9.21 2.37
C TYR A 147 19.55 -8.07 3.39
N PRO A 148 20.53 -7.14 3.50
CA PRO A 148 20.61 -6.19 4.61
C PRO A 148 19.67 -4.96 4.49
N PHE A 149 18.97 -4.80 3.37
CA PHE A 149 18.18 -3.61 3.08
C PHE A 149 16.69 -3.84 3.32
N PHE A 150 16.03 -2.81 3.82
CA PHE A 150 14.62 -2.83 4.20
C PHE A 150 14.00 -1.43 4.04
N GLY A 151 12.68 -1.35 4.23
CA GLY A 151 11.90 -0.12 4.10
C GLY A 151 10.98 -0.14 2.89
N GLY A 152 10.17 0.91 2.75
CA GLY A 152 9.06 0.93 1.80
C GLY A 152 7.79 0.29 2.35
N PHE A 153 6.73 0.29 1.55
CA PHE A 153 5.42 -0.18 1.99
C PHE A 153 5.29 -1.71 2.02
N LEU A 154 6.21 -2.38 1.33
CA LEU A 154 6.32 -3.83 1.24
C LEU A 154 7.70 -4.22 1.76
N ASP A 155 7.90 -5.49 2.08
CA ASP A 155 9.21 -6.02 2.39
C ASP A 155 9.80 -6.77 1.16
N PRO A 156 10.98 -7.40 1.28
CA PRO A 156 11.57 -8.20 0.20
C PRO A 156 10.76 -9.41 -0.27
N TYR A 157 9.74 -9.87 0.47
CA TYR A 157 8.84 -10.93 0.00
C TYR A 157 7.63 -10.34 -0.71
N GLY A 158 7.03 -9.29 -0.15
CA GLY A 158 6.00 -8.51 -0.83
C GLY A 158 4.67 -9.24 -1.01
N VAL A 159 3.91 -8.81 -2.03
CA VAL A 159 2.51 -9.20 -2.25
C VAL A 159 2.36 -9.84 -3.62
N MET A 160 1.73 -11.02 -3.66
CA MET A 160 1.49 -11.74 -4.89
C MET A 160 0.04 -11.57 -5.37
N PHE A 161 -0.16 -10.72 -6.38
CA PHE A 161 -1.46 -10.44 -6.96
C PHE A 161 -1.92 -11.53 -7.93
N SER A 162 -3.18 -11.94 -7.80
CA SER A 162 -3.86 -12.82 -8.76
C SER A 162 -4.38 -12.02 -9.94
N LEU A 163 -4.09 -12.48 -11.16
CA LEU A 163 -4.52 -11.85 -12.40
C LEU A 163 -5.68 -12.61 -13.05
N SER A 164 -6.58 -11.88 -13.70
CA SER A 164 -7.78 -12.43 -14.37
C SER A 164 -7.48 -13.42 -15.51
N ASN A 165 -6.27 -13.41 -16.07
CA ASN A 165 -5.81 -14.37 -17.07
C ASN A 165 -5.23 -15.66 -16.45
N GLY A 166 -5.28 -15.82 -15.12
CA GLY A 166 -4.74 -16.96 -14.39
C GLY A 166 -3.25 -16.87 -14.04
N GLY A 167 -2.57 -15.78 -14.44
CA GLY A 167 -1.20 -15.50 -14.03
C GLY A 167 -1.11 -14.83 -12.65
N PHE A 168 0.13 -14.53 -12.24
CA PHE A 168 0.41 -13.75 -11.04
C PHE A 168 1.32 -12.56 -11.35
N LEU A 169 1.21 -11.54 -10.50
CA LEU A 169 2.11 -10.41 -10.43
C LEU A 169 2.65 -10.34 -9.01
N ASP A 170 3.94 -10.52 -8.84
CA ASP A 170 4.62 -10.32 -7.58
C ASP A 170 5.24 -8.93 -7.53
N LEU A 171 5.03 -8.20 -6.43
CA LEU A 171 5.53 -6.85 -6.20
C LEU A 171 6.14 -6.80 -4.80
N TRP A 172 7.40 -6.38 -4.69
CA TRP A 172 8.14 -6.35 -3.43
C TRP A 172 9.00 -5.09 -3.31
N SER A 173 9.56 -4.86 -2.13
CA SER A 173 10.51 -3.78 -1.87
C SER A 173 11.93 -4.32 -1.73
N PHE A 174 12.89 -3.71 -2.41
CA PHE A 174 14.32 -3.89 -2.13
C PHE A 174 14.76 -3.05 -0.92
N GLY A 175 13.85 -2.26 -0.34
CA GLY A 175 14.20 -1.32 0.72
C GLY A 175 15.01 -0.13 0.24
N VAL A 176 15.63 0.56 1.19
CA VAL A 176 16.54 1.67 0.93
C VAL A 176 17.94 1.14 0.67
N VAL A 177 18.35 1.12 -0.59
CA VAL A 177 19.67 0.63 -1.00
C VAL A 177 20.66 1.79 -1.20
N PRO A 178 21.97 1.57 -1.00
CA PRO A 178 23.00 2.57 -1.27
C PRO A 178 22.96 3.06 -2.72
N PRO A 179 23.45 4.28 -2.99
CA PRO A 179 23.72 4.71 -4.35
C PRO A 179 24.58 3.69 -5.11
N ASP A 180 24.23 3.48 -6.36
CA ASP A 180 24.85 2.60 -7.34
C ASP A 180 24.80 1.10 -7.00
N PHE A 181 23.98 0.68 -6.01
CA PHE A 181 23.90 -0.72 -5.58
C PHE A 181 23.48 -1.69 -6.70
N PHE A 182 22.53 -1.28 -7.55
CA PHE A 182 22.09 -2.04 -8.73
C PHE A 182 22.73 -1.55 -10.04
N GLY A 183 23.77 -0.70 -9.95
CA GLY A 183 24.45 -0.08 -11.08
C GLY A 183 24.35 1.45 -11.09
N PRO A 184 25.08 2.13 -12.00
CA PRO A 184 25.22 3.59 -11.98
C PRO A 184 23.87 4.33 -12.03
N GLY A 185 23.64 5.24 -11.07
CA GLY A 185 22.43 6.04 -10.94
C GLY A 185 21.26 5.33 -10.25
N SER A 186 21.44 4.10 -9.77
CA SER A 186 20.44 3.41 -8.93
C SER A 186 20.64 3.75 -7.44
N GLY A 187 19.64 3.53 -6.59
CA GLY A 187 19.77 3.80 -5.15
C GLY A 187 18.51 4.37 -4.52
N GLY A 188 18.50 4.45 -3.19
CA GLY A 188 17.35 4.90 -2.42
C GLY A 188 16.28 3.82 -2.31
N LEU A 189 15.04 4.24 -2.03
CA LEU A 189 13.93 3.32 -1.94
C LEU A 189 13.61 2.72 -3.31
N THR A 190 13.81 1.41 -3.44
CA THR A 190 13.68 0.69 -4.72
C THR A 190 12.67 -0.45 -4.57
N TYR A 191 11.86 -0.69 -5.59
CA TYR A 191 10.90 -1.80 -5.62
C TYR A 191 11.24 -2.76 -6.75
N GLY A 192 10.72 -3.98 -6.64
CA GLY A 192 10.82 -4.97 -7.69
C GLY A 192 9.49 -5.60 -8.06
N MET A 193 9.49 -6.23 -9.24
CA MET A 193 8.33 -6.86 -9.83
C MET A 193 8.71 -8.08 -10.65
N ALA A 194 7.91 -9.15 -10.51
CA ALA A 194 7.99 -10.34 -11.33
C ALA A 194 6.59 -10.70 -11.83
N VAL A 195 6.50 -11.12 -13.09
CA VAL A 195 5.24 -11.48 -13.73
C VAL A 195 5.28 -12.96 -14.05
N LEU A 196 4.30 -13.71 -13.59
CA LEU A 196 4.24 -15.15 -13.75
C LEU A 196 3.10 -15.51 -14.71
N GLU A 197 3.44 -16.28 -15.74
CA GLU A 197 2.47 -16.87 -16.67
C GLU A 197 2.14 -18.32 -16.28
N LEU A 198 0.89 -18.71 -16.49
CA LEU A 198 0.47 -20.10 -16.36
C LEU A 198 1.02 -20.91 -17.55
N THR A 199 1.73 -22.00 -17.28
CA THR A 199 2.29 -22.87 -18.32
C THR A 199 1.29 -23.93 -18.76
N SER A 200 1.51 -24.54 -19.92
CA SER A 200 0.67 -25.62 -20.47
C SER A 200 0.56 -26.83 -19.53
N ASP A 201 1.58 -27.04 -18.70
CA ASP A 201 1.69 -28.19 -17.80
C ASP A 201 1.03 -27.91 -16.44
N GLY A 202 0.36 -26.75 -16.30
CA GLY A 202 -0.32 -26.33 -15.07
C GLY A 202 0.60 -25.73 -14.01
N GLY A 203 1.86 -25.43 -14.36
CA GLY A 203 2.82 -24.72 -13.51
C GLY A 203 2.87 -23.23 -13.82
N TYR A 204 3.90 -22.54 -13.30
CA TYR A 204 4.14 -21.13 -13.57
C TYR A 204 5.54 -20.89 -14.12
N ALA A 205 5.69 -19.88 -14.97
CA ALA A 205 6.97 -19.41 -15.47
C ALA A 205 7.09 -17.90 -15.25
N VAL A 206 8.25 -17.44 -14.79
CA VAL A 206 8.57 -16.02 -14.68
C VAL A 206 8.87 -15.48 -16.07
N LEU A 207 8.17 -14.42 -16.47
CA LEU A 207 8.44 -13.72 -17.71
C LEU A 207 9.83 -13.05 -17.65
N PRO A 208 10.60 -13.10 -18.74
CA PRO A 208 11.93 -12.49 -18.77
C PRO A 208 11.83 -10.96 -18.69
N GLY A 209 12.66 -10.36 -17.83
CA GLY A 209 12.78 -8.91 -17.71
C GLY A 209 13.62 -8.53 -16.50
N PRO A 210 14.16 -7.30 -16.47
CA PRO A 210 14.80 -6.80 -15.26
C PRO A 210 13.73 -6.61 -14.18
N PRO A 211 14.02 -6.96 -12.92
CA PRO A 211 13.00 -7.04 -11.88
C PRO A 211 12.64 -5.68 -11.29
N PHE A 212 13.00 -4.57 -11.92
CA PHE A 212 12.90 -3.24 -11.30
C PHE A 212 11.55 -2.58 -11.52
N ALA A 213 11.03 -2.00 -10.44
CA ALA A 213 9.81 -1.23 -10.43
C ALA A 213 9.92 0.00 -9.53
N THR A 214 9.00 0.93 -9.76
CA THR A 214 8.64 2.00 -8.85
C THR A 214 7.27 1.69 -8.28
N ALA A 215 7.07 1.98 -7.00
CA ALA A 215 5.78 1.88 -6.36
C ALA A 215 5.51 3.13 -5.52
N SER A 216 4.26 3.57 -5.52
CA SER A 216 3.80 4.72 -4.76
C SER A 216 2.45 4.42 -4.17
N VAL A 217 2.29 4.71 -2.88
CA VAL A 217 0.98 4.80 -2.23
C VAL A 217 0.60 6.27 -2.23
N PRO A 218 -0.43 6.69 -2.99
CA PRO A 218 -0.94 8.05 -2.90
C PRO A 218 -1.32 8.36 -1.46
N GLU A 219 -0.96 9.55 -0.98
CA GLU A 219 -1.39 9.97 0.35
C GLU A 219 -2.92 9.84 0.47
N PRO A 220 -3.45 9.41 1.63
CA PRO A 220 -4.89 9.43 1.87
C PRO A 220 -5.40 10.82 1.52
N ASP A 221 -6.58 10.91 0.90
CA ASP A 221 -7.13 12.17 0.36
C ASP A 221 -7.29 13.25 1.46
N LEU A 222 -6.20 13.94 1.83
CA LEU A 222 -6.14 14.98 2.87
C LEU A 222 -6.57 16.33 2.30
N LEU A 223 -6.88 16.40 1.01
CA LEU A 223 -7.36 17.61 0.32
C LEU A 223 -8.63 18.16 0.96
N TRP A 224 -9.51 17.32 1.50
CA TRP A 224 -10.69 17.80 2.22
C TRP A 224 -10.32 18.41 3.58
N LEU A 225 -9.32 17.88 4.29
CA LEU A 225 -8.81 18.47 5.54
C LEU A 225 -8.13 19.81 5.27
N PHE A 226 -7.35 19.89 4.20
CA PHE A 226 -6.79 21.16 3.74
C PHE A 226 -7.90 22.16 3.38
N GLY A 227 -8.92 21.73 2.64
CA GLY A 227 -10.10 22.54 2.31
C GLY A 227 -10.86 23.01 3.55
N ALA A 228 -11.11 22.13 4.51
CA ALA A 228 -11.77 22.45 5.78
C ALA A 228 -10.94 23.44 6.61
N ALA A 229 -9.61 23.27 6.65
CA ALA A 229 -8.70 24.20 7.31
C ALA A 229 -8.73 25.60 6.66
N MET A 230 -8.71 25.67 5.32
CA MET A 230 -8.84 26.94 4.59
C MET A 230 -10.18 27.63 4.88
N LEU A 231 -11.30 26.90 4.86
CA LEU A 231 -12.62 27.45 5.18
C LEU A 231 -12.69 27.96 6.63
N GLY A 232 -12.11 27.21 7.57
CA GLY A 232 -11.97 27.63 8.97
C GLY A 232 -11.18 28.94 9.11
N LEU A 233 -10.08 29.08 8.35
CA LEU A 233 -9.26 30.29 8.35
C LEU A 233 -10.05 31.52 7.85
N PHE A 234 -10.82 31.38 6.77
CA PHE A 234 -11.66 32.48 6.26
C PHE A 234 -12.78 32.85 7.23
N ALA A 235 -13.43 31.87 7.87
CA ALA A 235 -14.45 32.12 8.89
C ALA A 235 -13.87 32.85 10.11
N TRP A 236 -12.68 32.44 10.56
CA TRP A 236 -11.96 33.09 11.66
C TRP A 236 -11.59 34.53 11.33
N ARG A 237 -10.99 34.78 10.16
CA ARG A 237 -10.62 36.13 9.71
C ARG A 237 -11.82 37.08 9.70
N ARG A 238 -12.96 36.62 9.17
CA ARG A 238 -14.20 37.42 9.13
C ARG A 238 -14.77 37.71 10.53
N SER A 239 -14.57 36.82 11.50
CA SER A 239 -14.96 37.02 12.90
C SER A 239 -14.11 38.09 13.60
N VAL A 240 -12.79 38.08 13.35
CA VAL A 240 -11.86 39.08 13.89
C VAL A 240 -12.16 40.48 13.35
N GLU A 241 -12.43 40.61 12.05
CA GLU A 241 -12.79 41.89 11.43
C GLU A 241 -14.09 42.47 12.01
N LYS A 242 -15.12 41.63 12.21
CA LYS A 242 -16.37 42.04 12.87
C LYS A 242 -16.17 42.49 14.32
N LYS A 243 -15.27 41.86 15.07
CA LYS A 243 -14.94 42.29 16.44
C LYS A 243 -14.23 43.63 16.46
N ARG A 244 -13.26 43.87 15.55
CA ARG A 244 -12.58 45.17 15.43
C ARG A 244 -13.55 46.29 15.08
N ALA A 245 -14.46 46.06 14.13
CA ALA A 245 -15.47 47.04 13.74
C ALA A 245 -16.46 47.41 14.86
N ARG A 246 -16.67 46.53 15.84
CA ARG A 246 -17.52 46.81 17.02
C ARG A 246 -16.84 47.61 18.13
N ILE A 247 -15.50 47.60 18.17
CA ILE A 247 -14.72 48.33 19.18
C ILE A 247 -14.42 49.76 18.71
N ALA A 248 -14.51 50.01 17.40
CA ALA A 248 -14.29 51.32 16.78
C ALA A 248 -15.56 52.21 16.71
N VAL A 249 -16.66 51.82 17.37
CA VAL A 249 -17.92 52.57 17.51
C VAL A 249 -18.19 52.79 18.99
#